data_AF-A0A5C1DJ00-F1
#
_entry.id   AF-A0A5C1DJ00-F1
#
_cell.length_a   1.000
_cell.length_b   1.000
_cell.length_c   1.000
_cell.angle_alpha   90.00
_cell.angle_beta   90.00
_cell.angle_gamma   90.00
#
_symmetry.space_group_name_H-M   'P 1'
#
loop_
_entity.id
_entity.type
_entity.pdbx_description
1 polymer ?
#
loop_
_entity_poly.entity_id
_entity_poly.type
_entity_poly.pdbx_seq_one_letter_code
_entity_poly.pdbx_strand_id
1 'polypeptide(L)'
;MPTRFRKKTLIAAVIALLAAGALYLHLRATLLAKDISEMNQSPLWKTSSLVLLHADEREALRRFTEDKHSNWHKFFTLAGGMTVRQVIERGQAMP
;
A
#
# COMPACT_ATOMS: atom_id res chain seq x y z
N MET A 1 -9.48 9.89 -44.02
CA MET A 1 -9.85 10.50 -42.71
C MET A 1 -9.43 9.63 -41.48
N PRO A 2 -8.17 9.19 -41.29
CA PRO A 2 -7.80 8.38 -40.11
C PRO A 2 -7.31 9.18 -38.88
N THR A 3 -7.00 10.47 -39.04
CA THR A 3 -6.31 11.28 -38.01
C THR A 3 -7.20 11.65 -36.83
N ARG A 4 -8.52 11.84 -37.03
CA ARG A 4 -9.46 12.18 -35.94
C ARG A 4 -9.72 10.99 -35.01
N PHE A 5 -9.77 9.76 -35.53
CA PHE A 5 -9.96 8.56 -34.72
C PHE A 5 -8.73 8.28 -33.83
N ARG A 6 -7.52 8.34 -34.39
CA ARG A 6 -6.27 8.18 -33.62
C ARG A 6 -6.12 9.20 -32.48
N LYS A 7 -6.52 10.46 -32.70
CA LYS A 7 -6.50 11.48 -31.64
C LYS A 7 -7.47 11.16 -30.51
N LYS A 8 -8.69 10.68 -30.81
CA LYS A 8 -9.68 10.30 -29.80
C LYS A 8 -9.24 9.08 -28.99
N THR A 9 -8.66 8.06 -29.62
CA THR A 9 -8.11 6.90 -28.89
C THR A 9 -6.90 7.28 -28.04
N LEU A 10 -6.02 8.16 -28.52
CA LEU A 10 -4.89 8.65 -27.71
C LEU A 10 -5.38 9.40 -26.48
N ILE A 11 -6.37 10.30 -26.65
CA ILE A 11 -6.97 11.03 -25.53
C ILE A 11 -7.63 10.09 -24.54
N ALA A 12 -8.41 9.10 -25.02
CA ALA A 12 -9.03 8.10 -24.16
C ALA A 12 -7.99 7.27 -23.40
N ALA A 13 -6.90 6.87 -24.06
CA ALA A 13 -5.81 6.15 -23.42
C ALA A 13 -5.13 6.99 -22.33
N VAL A 14 -4.85 8.27 -22.60
CA VAL A 14 -4.28 9.20 -21.61
C VAL A 14 -5.23 9.38 -20.42
N ILE A 15 -6.52 9.56 -20.65
CA ILE A 15 -7.53 9.66 -19.57
C ILE A 15 -7.55 8.38 -18.74
N ALA A 16 -7.54 7.21 -19.38
CA ALA A 16 -7.49 5.93 -18.67
C ALA A 16 -6.23 5.79 -17.81
N LEU A 17 -5.09 6.24 -18.33
CA LEU A 17 -3.80 6.20 -17.62
C LEU A 17 -3.77 7.15 -16.42
N LEU A 18 -4.34 8.35 -16.58
CA LEU A 18 -4.52 9.31 -15.48
C LEU A 18 -5.49 8.77 -14.41
N ALA A 19 -6.61 8.16 -14.83
CA ALA A 19 -7.57 7.55 -13.92
C ALA A 19 -6.94 6.37 -13.13
N ALA A 20 -6.15 5.52 -13.80
CA ALA A 20 -5.43 4.43 -13.15
C ALA A 20 -4.39 4.96 -12.16
N GLY A 21 -3.64 6.00 -12.51
CA GLY A 21 -2.69 6.65 -11.61
C GLY A 21 -3.36 7.27 -10.38
N ALA A 22 -4.48 7.97 -10.57
CA ALA A 22 -5.26 8.55 -9.47
C ALA A 22 -5.82 7.45 -8.54
N LEU A 23 -6.33 6.35 -9.12
CA LEU A 23 -6.81 5.21 -8.35
C LEU A 23 -5.69 4.56 -7.54
N TYR A 24 -4.52 4.37 -8.14
CA TYR A 24 -3.34 3.84 -7.44
C TYR A 24 -2.96 4.72 -6.23
N LEU A 25 -2.87 6.04 -6.43
CA LEU A 25 -2.54 6.97 -5.34
C LEU A 25 -3.58 6.94 -4.22
N HIS A 26 -4.86 6.85 -4.57
CA HIS A 26 -5.94 6.75 -3.59
C HIS A 26 -5.87 5.44 -2.79
N LEU A 27 -5.67 4.30 -3.47
CA LEU A 27 -5.51 3.00 -2.82
C LEU A 27 -4.27 2.96 -1.91
N ARG A 28 -3.15 3.54 -2.36
CA ARG A 28 -1.93 3.65 -1.55
C ARG A 28 -2.16 4.52 -0.33
N ALA A 29 -2.79 5.69 -0.47
CA ALA A 29 -3.13 6.56 0.65
C ALA A 29 -4.04 5.84 1.66
N THR A 30 -5.02 5.09 1.16
CA THR A 30 -5.94 4.29 1.98
C THR A 30 -5.21 3.20 2.74
N LEU A 31 -4.30 2.48 2.07
CA LEU A 31 -3.47 1.45 2.71
C LEU A 31 -2.61 2.05 3.82
N LEU A 32 -1.94 3.18 3.56
CA LEU A 32 -1.06 3.84 4.53
C LEU A 32 -1.81 4.35 5.77
N ALA A 33 -3.06 4.77 5.60
CA ALA A 33 -3.92 5.23 6.70
C ALA A 33 -4.64 4.09 7.44
N LYS A 34 -4.68 2.89 6.85
CA LYS A 34 -5.33 1.72 7.45
C LYS A 34 -4.53 1.22 8.65
N ASP A 35 -5.25 0.70 9.63
CA ASP A 35 -4.65 0.01 10.77
C ASP A 35 -3.93 -1.27 10.33
N ILE A 36 -2.74 -1.51 10.88
CA ILE A 36 -1.94 -2.69 10.53
C ILE A 36 -2.64 -4.02 10.87
N SER A 37 -3.45 -4.05 11.93
CA SER A 37 -4.26 -5.20 12.33
C SER A 37 -5.39 -5.45 11.34
N GLU A 38 -6.12 -4.40 10.94
CA GLU A 38 -7.14 -4.50 9.90
C GLU A 38 -6.56 -4.92 8.55
N MET A 39 -5.39 -4.38 8.20
CA MET A 39 -4.68 -4.74 6.97
C MET A 39 -4.30 -6.23 6.98
N ASN A 40 -3.80 -6.75 8.11
CA ASN A 40 -3.41 -8.15 8.22
C ASN A 40 -4.61 -9.11 8.24
N GLN A 41 -5.75 -8.71 8.81
CA GLN A 41 -6.97 -9.51 8.81
C GLN A 41 -7.63 -9.58 7.42
N SER A 42 -7.38 -8.60 6.54
CA SER A 42 -7.96 -8.56 5.20
C SER A 42 -7.02 -9.18 4.14
N PRO A 43 -7.41 -10.29 3.48
CA PRO A 43 -6.60 -10.90 2.41
C PRO A 43 -6.35 -9.95 1.24
N LEU A 44 -7.33 -9.09 0.93
CA LEU A 44 -7.24 -8.11 -0.14
C LEU A 44 -6.17 -7.05 0.16
N TRP A 45 -6.18 -6.46 1.35
CA TRP A 45 -5.19 -5.44 1.72
C TRP A 45 -3.81 -6.03 1.91
N LYS A 46 -3.72 -7.25 2.44
CA LYS A 46 -2.45 -8.00 2.56
C LYS A 46 -1.81 -8.30 1.19
N THR A 47 -2.62 -8.62 0.19
CA THR A 47 -2.11 -8.81 -1.19
C THR A 47 -1.81 -7.47 -1.85
N SER A 48 -2.67 -6.48 -1.64
CA SER A 48 -2.51 -5.14 -2.21
C SER A 48 -1.27 -4.43 -1.68
N SER A 49 -0.88 -4.66 -0.43
CA SER A 49 0.34 -4.08 0.15
C SER A 49 1.62 -4.55 -0.56
N LEU A 50 1.61 -5.72 -1.21
CA LEU A 50 2.74 -6.17 -2.01
C LEU A 50 2.96 -5.32 -3.26
N VAL A 51 1.90 -4.69 -3.79
CA VAL A 51 1.91 -3.90 -5.02
C VAL A 51 1.89 -2.40 -4.73
N LEU A 52 1.19 -1.98 -3.67
CA LEU A 52 0.99 -0.58 -3.31
C LEU A 52 2.13 0.00 -2.45
N LEU A 53 2.87 -0.84 -1.74
CA LEU A 53 4.06 -0.41 -0.99
C LEU A 53 5.32 -0.58 -1.82
N HIS A 54 6.24 0.37 -1.67
CA HIS A 54 7.57 0.28 -2.24
C HIS A 54 8.42 -0.80 -1.54
N ALA A 55 9.54 -1.19 -2.15
CA ALA A 55 10.37 -2.29 -1.65
C ALA A 55 10.97 -1.99 -0.26
N ASP A 56 11.40 -0.76 -0.05
CA ASP A 56 11.90 -0.22 1.22
C ASP A 56 10.82 -0.14 2.30
N GLU A 57 9.59 0.24 1.94
CA GLU A 57 8.45 0.25 2.86
C GLU A 57 8.08 -1.17 3.32
N ARG A 58 8.09 -2.14 2.39
CA ARG A 58 7.88 -3.55 2.72
C ARG A 58 8.97 -4.10 3.62
N GLU A 59 10.22 -3.69 3.38
CA GLU A 59 11.36 -4.09 4.22
C GLU A 59 11.25 -3.50 5.64
N ALA A 60 10.89 -2.23 5.76
CA ALA A 60 10.65 -1.58 7.06
C ALA A 60 9.50 -2.26 7.83
N LEU A 61 8.41 -2.58 7.14
CA LEU A 61 7.30 -3.34 7.71
C LEU A 61 7.75 -4.73 8.16
N ARG A 62 8.56 -5.42 7.34
CA ARG A 62 9.15 -6.73 7.68
C ARG A 62 9.99 -6.63 8.94
N ARG A 63 10.97 -5.72 9.01
CA ARG A 63 11.83 -5.51 10.19
C ARG A 63 11.02 -5.24 11.46
N PHE A 64 10.00 -4.39 11.34
CA PHE A 64 9.11 -4.09 12.46
C PHE A 64 8.34 -5.33 12.96
N THR A 65 7.96 -6.26 12.06
CA THR A 65 7.26 -7.51 12.39
C THR A 65 8.18 -8.69 12.74
N GLU A 66 9.39 -8.73 12.21
CA GLU A 66 10.35 -9.84 12.34
C GLU A 66 10.80 -10.01 13.80
N ASP A 67 11.04 -8.89 14.47
CA ASP A 67 11.41 -8.82 15.88
C ASP A 67 10.27 -9.22 16.85
N LYS A 68 9.09 -9.53 16.29
CA LYS A 68 7.85 -9.81 17.02
C LYS A 68 7.26 -11.19 16.63
N HIS A 69 8.02 -11.98 15.86
CA HIS A 69 7.66 -13.33 15.40
C HIS A 69 7.26 -14.29 16.52
N SER A 70 7.77 -14.10 17.73
CA SER A 70 7.45 -14.96 18.89
C SER A 70 6.01 -14.79 19.40
N ASN A 71 5.29 -13.72 19.02
CA ASN A 71 3.92 -13.51 19.48
C ASN A 71 3.09 -12.62 18.54
N TRP A 72 2.90 -13.09 17.30
CA TRP A 72 2.13 -12.40 16.25
C TRP A 72 0.73 -11.93 16.69
N HIS A 73 0.02 -12.73 17.50
CA HIS A 73 -1.29 -12.35 18.01
C HIS A 73 -1.20 -11.14 18.93
N LYS A 74 -0.32 -11.19 19.94
CA LYS A 74 -0.07 -10.07 20.86
C LYS A 74 0.47 -8.83 20.13
N PHE A 75 1.25 -9.03 19.09
CA PHE A 75 1.75 -7.95 18.23
C PHE A 75 0.62 -7.22 17.51
N PHE A 76 -0.30 -7.91 16.83
CA PHE A 76 -1.43 -7.23 16.18
C PHE A 76 -2.44 -6.66 17.17
N THR A 77 -2.54 -7.20 18.39
CA THR A 77 -3.32 -6.59 19.47
C THR A 77 -2.68 -5.30 20.00
N LEU A 78 -1.35 -5.27 20.14
CA LEU A 78 -0.60 -4.09 20.64
C LEU A 78 -0.33 -3.05 19.54
N ALA A 79 -0.21 -3.50 18.29
CA ALA A 79 -0.06 -2.66 17.11
C ALA A 79 -1.41 -2.24 16.51
N GLY A 80 -2.51 -2.86 16.95
CA GLY A 80 -3.86 -2.33 16.73
C GLY A 80 -3.95 -0.93 17.35
N GLY A 81 -4.29 0.04 16.53
CA GLY A 81 -4.21 1.47 16.79
C GLY A 81 -3.09 2.19 16.03
N MET A 82 -2.16 1.46 15.39
CA MET A 82 -1.14 2.05 14.53
C MET A 82 -1.48 1.86 13.05
N THR A 83 -1.34 2.96 12.31
CA THR A 83 -1.46 2.95 10.86
C THR A 83 -0.26 2.27 10.21
N VAL A 84 -0.45 1.70 9.02
CA VAL A 84 0.64 1.13 8.21
C VAL A 84 1.77 2.15 8.01
N ARG A 85 1.45 3.43 7.83
CA ARG A 85 2.45 4.51 7.76
C ARG A 85 3.33 4.58 9.01
N GLN A 86 2.71 4.62 10.19
CA GLN A 86 3.46 4.73 11.46
C GLN A 86 4.34 3.49 11.69
N VAL A 87 3.88 2.31 11.27
CA VAL A 87 4.68 1.08 11.33
C VAL A 87 5.90 1.18 10.42
N ILE A 88 5.73 1.66 9.18
CA ILE A 88 6.83 1.85 8.24
C ILE A 88 7.83 2.88 8.77
N GLU A 89 7.36 4.04 9.23
CA GLU A 89 8.22 5.09 9.79
C GLU A 89 9.06 4.58 10.97
N ARG A 90 8.46 3.78 11.86
CA ARG A 90 9.17 3.15 12.97
C ARG A 90 10.17 2.10 12.50
N GLY A 91 9.81 1.28 11.51
CA GLY A 91 10.72 0.28 10.94
C GLY A 91 11.91 0.90 10.18
N GLN A 92 11.74 2.08 9.60
CA GLN A 92 12.81 2.86 8.96
C GLN A 92 13.73 3.54 9.99
N ALA A 93 13.20 3.93 11.16
CA ALA A 93 13.96 4.52 12.24
C ALA A 93 14.76 3.50 13.08
N MET A 94 14.52 2.21 12.89
CA MET A 94 15.27 1.14 13.55
C MET A 94 16.61 0.91 12.83
N PRO A 95 17.74 0.88 13.58
CA PRO A 95 19.08 0.73 13.02
C PRO A 95 19.33 -0.65 12.40
#